data_AF-A0AB34SQX1-F1
#
_entry.id   AF-A0AB34SQX1-F1
#
_cell.length_a   1.000
_cell.length_b   1.000
_cell.length_c   1.000
_cell.angle_alpha   90.00
_cell.angle_beta   90.00
_cell.angle_gamma   90.00
#
_symmetry.space_group_name_H-M   'P 1'
#
loop_
_entity.id
_entity.type
_entity.pdbx_description
1 polymer ?
#
loop_
_entity_poly.entity_id
_entity_poly.type
_entity_poly.pdbx_seq_one_letter_code
_entity_poly.pdbx_strand_id
1 'polypeptide(L)'
;MVRPSQRREMAQSAVTSGRTNIRHACQAFAVSETCFRYQAKASEQNARIADWLVRLTTAHRDWGFGLCYLYLRNVKGFGWNHKRVYRIYRELELNLRIKPRKRLVRERPEPLAVPEAINQVWSMDFMHDQLADGRSFRLFNVLDDFNREGLGIRAHR
;
A
#
# COMPACT_ATOMS: atom_id res chain seq x y z
N MET A 1 4.24 17.75 -28.04
CA MET A 1 3.52 18.96 -27.58
C MET A 1 3.68 19.08 -26.07
N VAL A 2 4.32 20.15 -25.56
CA VAL A 2 4.57 20.33 -24.11
C VAL A 2 3.30 20.75 -23.38
N ARG A 3 3.00 20.13 -22.23
CA ARG A 3 1.77 20.41 -21.43
C ARG A 3 1.81 21.84 -20.86
N PRO A 4 0.67 22.51 -20.66
CA PRO A 4 0.63 23.85 -20.07
C PRO A 4 1.34 23.98 -18.72
N SER A 5 1.27 22.97 -17.86
CA SER A 5 1.98 22.92 -16.57
C SER A 5 3.50 22.94 -16.74
N GLN A 6 4.01 22.14 -17.68
CA GLN A 6 5.45 22.04 -17.98
C GLN A 6 5.99 23.35 -18.58
N ARG A 7 5.22 24.03 -19.44
CA ARG A 7 5.61 25.35 -19.98
C ARG A 7 5.78 26.39 -18.86
N ARG A 8 4.92 26.34 -17.85
CA ARG A 8 5.02 27.21 -16.67
C ARG A 8 6.29 26.93 -15.86
N GLU A 9 6.60 25.67 -15.62
CA GLU A 9 7.84 25.27 -14.93
C GLU A 9 9.09 25.70 -15.70
N MET A 10 9.09 25.55 -17.03
CA MET A 10 10.19 26.00 -17.88
C MET A 10 10.38 27.52 -17.81
N ALA A 11 9.29 28.29 -17.83
CA ALA A 11 9.34 29.74 -17.65
C ALA A 11 9.88 30.13 -16.27
N GLN A 12 9.45 29.46 -15.20
CA GLN A 12 9.95 29.70 -13.85
C GLN A 12 11.43 29.38 -13.71
N SER A 13 11.88 28.26 -14.31
CA SER A 13 13.28 27.88 -14.34
C SER A 13 14.14 28.92 -15.07
N ALA A 14 13.70 29.41 -16.23
CA ALA A 14 14.42 30.42 -17.01
C ALA A 14 14.59 31.77 -16.30
N VAL A 15 13.58 32.18 -15.51
CA VAL A 15 13.66 33.39 -14.67
C VAL A 15 14.57 33.16 -13.47
N THR A 16 14.45 32.01 -12.79
CA THR A 16 15.25 31.67 -11.60
C THR A 16 16.74 31.52 -11.93
N SER A 17 17.05 31.05 -13.14
CA SER A 17 18.41 30.95 -13.67
C SER A 17 19.08 32.31 -13.93
N GLY A 18 18.38 33.44 -13.73
CA GLY A 18 18.89 34.79 -13.96
C GLY A 18 19.06 35.18 -15.43
N ARG A 19 18.65 34.32 -16.37
CA ARG A 19 18.89 34.50 -17.81
C ARG A 19 17.87 35.41 -18.50
N THR A 20 16.68 35.57 -17.92
CA THR A 20 15.57 36.32 -18.54
C THR A 20 14.65 36.94 -17.50
N ASN A 21 14.02 38.06 -17.84
CA ASN A 21 12.95 38.63 -17.02
C ASN A 21 11.62 37.87 -17.22
N ILE A 22 10.66 38.06 -16.30
CA ILE A 22 9.37 37.34 -16.30
C ILE A 22 8.63 37.49 -17.62
N ARG A 23 8.58 38.70 -18.18
CA ARG A 23 7.87 38.99 -19.44
C ARG A 23 8.47 38.23 -20.61
N HIS A 24 9.80 38.23 -20.73
CA HIS A 24 10.52 37.56 -21.81
C HIS A 24 10.40 36.03 -21.70
N ALA A 25 10.48 35.47 -20.49
CA ALA A 25 10.24 34.05 -20.26
C ALA A 25 8.79 33.64 -20.59
N CYS A 26 7.80 34.43 -20.15
CA CYS A 26 6.39 34.18 -20.44
C CYS A 26 6.10 34.18 -21.94
N GLN A 27 6.69 35.11 -22.70
CA GLN A 27 6.59 35.14 -24.17
C GLN A 27 7.27 33.93 -24.81
N ALA A 28 8.50 33.60 -24.41
CA ALA A 28 9.25 32.48 -24.98
C ALA A 28 8.57 31.12 -24.78
N PHE A 29 7.92 30.91 -23.64
CA PHE A 29 7.23 29.65 -23.31
C PHE A 29 5.72 29.69 -23.55
N ALA A 30 5.18 30.77 -24.11
CA ALA A 30 3.75 30.97 -24.36
C ALA A 30 2.87 30.74 -23.10
N VAL A 31 3.24 31.39 -21.99
CA VAL A 31 2.53 31.37 -20.71
C VAL A 31 2.08 32.81 -20.38
N SER A 32 0.87 33.00 -19.84
CA SER A 32 0.46 34.33 -19.39
C SER A 32 1.20 34.74 -18.11
N GLU A 33 1.49 36.03 -17.94
CA GLU A 33 2.10 36.53 -16.70
C GLU A 33 1.24 36.25 -15.46
N THR A 34 -0.10 36.23 -15.61
CA THR A 34 -1.03 35.86 -14.54
C THR A 34 -0.86 34.42 -14.10
N CYS A 35 -0.70 33.49 -15.05
CA CYS A 35 -0.44 32.08 -14.77
C CYS A 35 0.94 31.88 -14.15
N PHE A 36 1.95 32.61 -14.63
CA PHE A 36 3.31 32.59 -14.07
C PHE A 36 3.32 33.04 -12.61
N ARG A 37 2.66 34.16 -12.30
CA ARG A 37 2.58 34.74 -10.95
C ARG A 37 1.63 33.98 -10.03
N TYR A 38 0.77 33.11 -10.58
CA TYR A 38 -0.18 32.33 -9.78
C TYR A 38 0.57 31.38 -8.84
N GLN A 39 0.53 31.71 -7.55
CA GLN A 39 0.90 30.80 -6.49
C GLN A 39 -0.36 30.09 -6.00
N ALA A 40 -0.32 28.76 -6.01
CA ALA A 40 -1.36 27.97 -5.37
C ALA A 40 -1.35 28.36 -3.88
N LYS A 41 -2.45 28.95 -3.40
CA LYS A 41 -2.57 29.25 -1.98
C LYS A 41 -2.52 27.92 -1.23
N ALA A 42 -1.47 27.72 -0.43
CA ALA A 42 -1.40 26.64 0.54
C ALA A 42 -2.57 26.87 1.51
N SER A 43 -3.70 26.23 1.22
CA SER A 43 -4.88 26.41 2.05
C SER A 43 -4.55 25.74 3.38
N GLU A 44 -4.44 26.53 4.43
CA GLU A 44 -4.31 26.06 5.81
C GLU A 44 -5.33 24.96 6.14
N GLN A 45 -6.52 25.05 5.53
CA GLN A 45 -7.56 24.04 5.61
C GLN A 45 -7.17 22.70 4.95
N ASN A 46 -6.37 22.69 3.87
CA ASN A 46 -5.81 21.43 3.33
C ASN A 46 -4.87 20.78 4.33
N ALA A 47 -3.99 21.56 4.98
CA ALA A 47 -3.09 21.04 6.00
C ALA A 47 -3.89 20.46 7.17
N ARG A 48 -4.95 21.15 7.60
CA ARG A 48 -5.86 20.66 8.64
C ARG A 48 -6.58 19.36 8.22
N ILE A 49 -7.04 19.26 6.97
CA ILE A 49 -7.64 18.02 6.45
C ILE A 49 -6.60 16.88 6.49
N ALA A 50 -5.39 17.14 6.03
CA ALA A 50 -4.32 16.15 6.00
C ALA A 50 -3.97 15.63 7.40
N ASP A 51 -3.76 16.52 8.37
CA ASP A 51 -3.51 16.17 9.77
C ASP A 51 -4.61 15.29 10.36
N TRP A 52 -5.88 15.65 10.13
CA TRP A 52 -7.01 14.83 10.58
C TRP A 52 -7.03 13.44 9.93
N LEU A 53 -6.78 13.33 8.62
CA LEU A 53 -6.75 12.05 7.92
C LEU A 53 -5.63 11.14 8.43
N VAL A 54 -4.44 11.69 8.69
CA VAL A 54 -3.30 10.93 9.26
C VAL A 54 -3.61 10.45 10.67
N ARG A 55 -4.22 11.30 11.51
CA ARG A 55 -4.63 10.91 12.88
C ARG A 55 -5.64 9.77 12.86
N LEU A 56 -6.67 9.88 12.02
CA LEU A 56 -7.72 8.87 11.92
C LEU A 56 -7.18 7.53 11.41
N THR A 57 -6.35 7.56 10.37
CA THR A 57 -5.81 6.33 9.78
C THR A 57 -4.73 5.67 10.64
N THR A 58 -4.03 6.46 11.48
CA THR A 58 -3.12 5.92 12.50
C THR A 58 -3.90 5.25 13.65
N ALA A 59 -4.92 5.93 14.19
CA ALA A 59 -5.71 5.43 15.32
C ALA A 59 -6.60 4.24 14.93
N HIS A 60 -7.25 4.34 13.76
CA HIS A 60 -8.16 3.34 13.24
C HIS A 60 -7.60 2.81 11.94
N ARG A 61 -6.59 1.93 12.05
CA ARG A 61 -5.93 1.37 10.87
C ARG A 61 -6.99 0.90 9.89
N ASP A 62 -7.95 0.08 10.32
CA ASP A 62 -9.02 -0.58 9.55
C ASP A 62 -9.88 0.34 8.68
N TRP A 63 -9.95 1.64 9.00
CA TRP A 63 -10.84 2.55 8.32
C TRP A 63 -10.36 2.87 6.90
N GLY A 64 -11.31 2.84 5.96
CA GLY A 64 -11.11 3.40 4.63
C GLY A 64 -11.54 4.87 4.56
N PHE A 65 -11.37 5.47 3.38
CA PHE A 65 -11.75 6.86 3.12
C PHE A 65 -13.20 7.19 3.52
N GLY A 66 -14.16 6.31 3.20
CA GLY A 66 -15.58 6.54 3.51
C GLY A 66 -15.83 6.74 5.00
N LEU A 67 -15.25 5.89 5.85
CA LEU A 67 -15.37 6.01 7.31
C LEU A 67 -14.67 7.27 7.83
N CYS A 68 -13.47 7.57 7.33
CA CYS A 68 -12.77 8.80 7.69
C CYS A 68 -13.60 10.05 7.35
N TYR A 69 -14.16 10.11 6.14
CA TYR A 69 -14.98 11.24 5.70
C TYR A 69 -16.28 11.37 6.50
N LEU A 70 -17.00 10.27 6.73
CA LEU A 70 -18.24 10.28 7.51
C LEU A 70 -17.99 10.71 8.96
N TYR A 71 -16.89 10.27 9.57
CA TYR A 71 -16.50 10.72 10.90
C TYR A 71 -16.21 12.23 10.92
N LEU A 72 -15.43 12.74 9.96
CA LEU A 72 -15.13 14.15 9.87
C LEU A 72 -16.38 15.01 9.66
N ARG A 73 -17.34 14.53 8.85
CA ARG A 73 -18.58 15.25 8.56
C ARG A 73 -19.58 15.20 9.72
N ASN A 74 -19.84 14.01 10.26
CA ASN A 74 -20.97 13.79 11.17
C ASN A 74 -20.58 13.88 12.65
N VAL A 75 -19.36 13.46 13.00
CA VAL A 75 -18.90 13.48 14.41
C VAL A 75 -18.15 14.77 14.72
N LYS A 76 -17.26 15.21 13.81
CA LYS A 76 -16.54 16.48 13.97
C LYS A 76 -17.25 17.69 13.39
N GLY A 77 -18.31 17.49 12.61
CA GLY A 77 -19.12 18.58 12.06
C GLY A 77 -18.42 19.39 10.96
N PHE A 78 -17.35 18.88 10.33
CA PHE A 78 -16.65 19.63 9.29
C PHE A 78 -17.46 19.68 7.99
N GLY A 79 -17.77 20.89 7.52
CA GLY A 79 -18.44 21.16 6.23
C GLY A 79 -17.54 21.00 5.00
N TRP A 80 -16.51 20.16 5.05
CA TRP A 80 -15.56 20.03 3.93
C TRP A 80 -16.15 19.27 2.74
N ASN A 81 -15.86 19.75 1.54
CA ASN A 81 -16.28 19.09 0.31
C ASN A 81 -15.62 17.71 0.18
N HIS A 82 -16.44 16.67 -0.02
CA HIS A 82 -16.02 15.29 -0.20
C HIS A 82 -14.89 15.11 -1.24
N LYS A 83 -15.00 15.74 -2.42
CA LYS A 83 -13.99 15.64 -3.50
C LYS A 83 -12.64 16.20 -3.06
N ARG A 84 -12.66 17.27 -2.26
CA ARG A 84 -11.45 17.90 -1.74
C ARG A 84 -10.75 17.02 -0.71
N VAL A 85 -11.51 16.46 0.23
CA VAL A 85 -10.96 15.52 1.22
C VAL A 85 -10.41 14.27 0.52
N TYR A 86 -11.12 13.75 -0.47
CA TYR A 86 -10.65 12.59 -1.25
C TYR A 86 -9.35 12.87 -2.02
N ARG A 87 -9.22 14.05 -2.64
CA ARG A 87 -7.97 14.46 -3.31
C ARG A 87 -6.80 14.43 -2.33
N ILE A 88 -6.96 15.03 -1.15
CA ILE A 88 -5.91 15.06 -0.12
C ILE A 88 -5.61 13.66 0.41
N TYR A 89 -6.63 12.83 0.63
CA TYR A 89 -6.47 11.43 1.01
C TYR A 89 -5.60 10.64 0.02
N ARG A 90 -5.77 10.92 -1.28
CA ARG A 90 -4.99 10.30 -2.37
C ARG A 90 -3.59 10.87 -2.50
N GLU A 91 -3.42 12.18 -2.28
CA GLU A 91 -2.11 12.84 -2.22
C GLU A 91 -1.25 12.31 -1.06
N LEU A 92 -1.89 11.92 0.05
CA LEU A 92 -1.24 11.26 1.19
C LEU A 92 -1.03 9.74 0.99
N GLU A 93 -1.41 9.20 -0.18
CA GLU A 93 -1.31 7.78 -0.51
C GLU A 93 -2.03 6.83 0.46
N LEU A 94 -2.96 7.33 1.28
CA LEU A 94 -3.70 6.54 2.28
C LEU A 94 -4.62 5.48 1.65
N ASN A 95 -4.79 5.53 0.33
CA ASN A 95 -5.48 4.51 -0.46
C ASN A 95 -4.60 3.30 -0.77
N LEU A 96 -3.27 3.43 -0.72
CA LEU A 96 -2.30 2.36 -1.00
C LEU A 96 -2.02 1.61 0.28
N ARG A 97 -3.04 0.91 0.79
CA ARG A 97 -2.90 0.23 2.06
C ARG A 97 -2.56 -1.23 1.86
N ILE A 98 -1.39 -1.63 2.36
CA ILE A 98 -1.03 -3.04 2.50
C ILE A 98 -1.97 -3.64 3.55
N LYS A 99 -2.85 -4.54 3.11
CA LYS A 99 -3.74 -5.27 4.02
C LYS A 99 -2.84 -6.10 4.95
N PRO A 100 -2.86 -5.86 6.27
CA PRO A 100 -2.09 -6.70 7.18
C PRO A 100 -2.62 -8.13 7.04
N ARG A 101 -1.73 -9.07 6.72
CA ARG A 101 -2.08 -10.50 6.77
C ARG A 101 -2.38 -10.82 8.23
N LYS A 102 -3.66 -11.07 8.54
CA LYS A 102 -4.06 -11.55 9.85
C LYS A 102 -3.36 -12.89 10.08
N ARG A 103 -2.28 -12.90 10.88
CA ARG A 103 -1.69 -14.14 11.35
C ARG A 103 -2.59 -14.63 12.48
N LEU A 104 -3.04 -15.88 12.40
CA LEU A 104 -3.71 -16.53 13.53
C LEU A 104 -2.77 -16.41 14.74
N VAL A 105 -3.24 -15.74 15.79
CA VAL A 105 -2.57 -15.76 17.09
C VAL A 105 -2.77 -17.17 17.63
N ARG A 106 -1.74 -18.00 17.50
CA ARG A 106 -1.73 -19.34 18.10
C ARG A 106 -1.22 -19.20 19.51
N GLU A 107 -1.85 -19.91 20.44
CA GLU A 107 -1.25 -20.17 21.75
C GLU A 107 0.12 -20.82 21.54
N ARG A 108 1.04 -20.61 22.48
CA ARG A 108 2.41 -21.12 22.37
C ARG A 108 2.31 -22.65 22.28
N PRO A 109 2.64 -23.28 21.14
CA PRO A 109 2.51 -24.72 21.02
C PRO A 109 3.44 -25.37 22.04
N GLU A 110 2.98 -26.47 22.64
CA GLU A 110 3.85 -27.31 23.45
C GLU A 110 5.06 -27.74 22.61
N PRO A 111 6.26 -27.89 23.23
CA PRO A 111 7.41 -28.43 22.53
C PRO A 111 7.08 -29.80 21.92
N LEU A 112 7.44 -30.00 20.65
CA LEU A 112 7.30 -31.31 20.01
C LEU A 112 8.12 -32.33 20.80
N ALA A 113 7.49 -33.43 21.21
CA ALA A 113 8.19 -34.55 21.81
C ALA A 113 9.13 -35.17 20.78
N VAL A 114 10.39 -35.36 21.15
CA VAL A 114 11.37 -36.05 20.30
C VAL A 114 11.33 -37.53 20.66
N PRO A 115 11.02 -38.44 19.72
CA PRO A 115 11.05 -39.88 19.99
C PRO A 115 12.46 -40.35 20.36
N GLU A 116 12.56 -41.40 21.18
CA GLU A 116 13.84 -41.97 21.64
C GLU A 116 14.29 -43.17 20.78
N ALA A 117 13.37 -43.75 19.99
CA ALA A 117 13.65 -44.88 19.11
C ALA A 117 12.82 -44.83 17.82
N ILE A 118 13.26 -45.61 16.83
CA ILE A 118 12.56 -45.84 15.55
C ILE A 118 11.17 -46.45 15.83
N ASN A 119 10.18 -46.12 15.01
CA ASN A 119 8.80 -46.62 15.05
C ASN A 119 7.98 -46.22 16.28
N GLN A 120 8.37 -45.14 16.98
CA GLN A 120 7.60 -44.60 18.10
C GLN A 120 6.60 -43.52 17.67
N VAL A 121 7.00 -42.64 16.76
CA VAL A 121 6.20 -41.50 16.30
C VAL A 121 6.37 -41.37 14.79
N TRP A 122 5.24 -41.26 14.08
CA TRP A 122 5.20 -41.03 12.64
C TRP A 122 4.53 -39.71 12.34
N SER A 123 5.18 -38.89 11.51
CA SER A 123 4.56 -37.72 10.92
C SER A 123 3.98 -38.08 9.56
N MET A 124 2.78 -37.56 9.30
CA MET A 124 2.18 -37.60 7.97
C MET A 124 1.98 -36.18 7.44
N ASP A 125 2.29 -35.98 6.17
CA ASP A 125 2.01 -34.73 5.47
C ASP A 125 1.42 -34.96 4.08
N PHE A 126 0.83 -33.87 3.55
CA PHE A 126 0.36 -33.82 2.18
C PHE A 126 1.14 -32.75 1.43
N MET A 127 1.89 -33.18 0.41
CA MET A 127 2.58 -32.27 -0.52
C MET A 127 1.74 -32.13 -1.78
N HIS A 128 1.61 -30.91 -2.31
CA HIS A 128 0.94 -30.65 -3.58
C HIS A 128 1.93 -30.03 -4.56
N ASP A 129 2.00 -30.59 -5.77
CA ASP A 129 2.89 -30.10 -6.83
C ASP A 129 2.27 -30.30 -8.22
N GLN A 130 2.92 -29.77 -9.26
CA GLN A 130 2.44 -29.77 -10.63
C GLN A 130 3.52 -30.31 -11.59
N LEU A 131 3.13 -31.24 -12.46
CA LEU A 131 3.99 -31.75 -13.53
C LEU A 131 4.18 -30.69 -14.62
N ALA A 132 5.21 -30.87 -15.45
CA ALA A 132 5.51 -29.96 -16.57
C ALA A 132 4.35 -29.82 -17.59
N ASP A 133 3.45 -30.81 -17.65
CA ASP A 133 2.25 -30.79 -18.49
C ASP A 133 1.03 -30.12 -17.83
N GLY A 134 1.20 -29.53 -16.66
CA GLY A 134 0.16 -28.81 -15.93
C GLY A 134 -0.75 -29.69 -15.07
N ARG A 135 -0.57 -31.02 -15.04
CA ARG A 135 -1.34 -31.90 -14.15
C ARG A 135 -0.88 -31.71 -12.70
N SER A 136 -1.82 -31.39 -11.81
CA SER A 136 -1.56 -31.39 -10.37
C SER A 136 -1.59 -32.80 -9.80
N PHE A 137 -0.79 -33.03 -8.76
CA PHE A 137 -0.81 -34.25 -7.96
C PHE A 137 -0.62 -33.92 -6.49
N ARG A 138 -1.08 -34.83 -5.62
CA ARG A 138 -0.82 -34.77 -4.18
C ARG A 138 -0.10 -36.01 -3.73
N LEU A 139 0.94 -35.84 -2.93
CA LEU A 139 1.65 -36.92 -2.28
C LEU A 139 1.18 -37.00 -0.83
N PHE A 140 0.80 -38.19 -0.40
CA PHE A 140 0.70 -38.54 1.02
C PHE A 140 2.02 -39.15 1.43
N ASN A 141 2.75 -38.49 2.33
CA ASN A 141 4.02 -38.98 2.84
C ASN A 141 3.87 -39.41 4.30
N VAL A 142 4.52 -40.50 4.66
CA VAL A 142 4.65 -40.99 6.03
C VAL A 142 6.13 -41.10 6.34
N LEU A 143 6.55 -40.43 7.42
CA LEU A 143 7.93 -40.32 7.86
C LEU A 143 8.06 -40.79 9.31
N ASP A 144 9.16 -41.44 9.63
CA ASP A 144 9.55 -41.69 11.02
C ASP A 144 10.22 -40.45 11.61
N ASP A 145 9.77 -40.00 12.79
CA ASP A 145 10.25 -38.75 13.39
C ASP A 145 11.64 -38.85 14.02
N PHE A 146 12.11 -40.06 14.35
CA PHE A 146 13.42 -40.30 14.96
C PHE A 146 14.53 -40.28 13.92
N ASN A 147 14.45 -41.15 12.91
CA ASN A 147 15.51 -41.31 11.90
C ASN A 147 15.23 -40.53 10.60
N ARG A 148 14.06 -39.90 10.47
CA ARG A 148 13.60 -39.17 9.27
C ARG A 148 13.46 -40.05 8.02
N GLU A 149 13.28 -41.35 8.20
CA GLU A 149 13.08 -42.31 7.12
C GLU A 149 11.68 -42.19 6.51
N GLY A 150 11.60 -42.20 5.18
CA GLY A 150 10.33 -42.25 4.45
C GLY A 150 9.73 -43.64 4.46
N LEU A 151 8.81 -43.89 5.39
CA LEU A 151 8.12 -45.17 5.55
C LEU A 151 7.17 -45.47 4.37
N GLY A 152 6.63 -44.43 3.74
CA GLY A 152 5.79 -44.59 2.56
C GLY A 152 5.44 -43.27 1.88
N ILE A 153 5.32 -43.32 0.56
CA ILE A 153 4.84 -42.22 -0.26
C ILE A 153 3.77 -42.76 -1.21
N ARG A 154 2.60 -42.12 -1.24
CA ARG A 154 1.52 -42.45 -2.17
C ARG A 154 1.08 -41.24 -2.94
N ALA A 155 1.14 -41.33 -4.26
CA ALA A 155 0.61 -40.30 -5.14
C ALA A 155 -0.90 -40.49 -5.36
N HIS A 156 -1.65 -39.42 -5.20
CA HIS A 156 -3.05 -39.29 -5.56
C HIS A 156 -3.18 -38.22 -6.66
N ARG A 157 -4.00 -38.51 -7.65
CA ARG A 157 -4.33 -37.62 -8.77
C ARG A 157 -5.64 -36.89 -8.50
#